data_AF-A0A538L4F7-F1
#
_entry.id   AF-A0A538L4F7-F1
#
_cell.length_a   1.000
_cell.length_b   1.000
_cell.length_c   1.000
_cell.angle_alpha   90.00
_cell.angle_beta   90.00
_cell.angle_gamma   90.00
#
_symmetry.space_group_name_H-M   'P 1'
#
loop_
_entity.id
_entity.type
_entity.pdbx_description
1 polymer ?
#
loop_
_entity_poly.entity_id
_entity_poly.type
_entity_poly.pdbx_seq_one_letter_code
_entity_poly.pdbx_strand_id
1 'polypeptide(L)' 'MEPIMTPDLDLEHAGDDWNAEEVLVQEWRAEQLWRLGVPRALADAFANFVDWHELAALVRRGCPPMLALEIVR' A
#
# COMPACT_ATOMS: atom_id res chain seq x y z
N MET A 1 -5.80 -38.80 31.49
CA MET A 1 -5.15 -37.76 30.66
C MET A 1 -6.14 -37.49 29.55
N GLU A 2 -6.97 -36.47 29.74
CA GLU A 2 -8.03 -36.15 28.77
C GLU A 2 -7.38 -35.44 27.58
N PRO A 3 -7.63 -35.88 26.33
CA PRO A 3 -7.06 -35.22 25.18
C PRO A 3 -7.69 -33.83 25.07
N ILE A 4 -6.83 -32.80 25.04
CA ILE A 4 -7.24 -31.43 24.77
C ILE A 4 -7.80 -31.43 23.33
N MET A 5 -9.12 -31.32 23.21
CA MET A 5 -9.75 -30.88 21.97
C MET A 5 -9.36 -29.42 21.76
N THR A 6 -8.27 -29.20 21.02
CA THR A 6 -8.13 -27.96 20.26
C THR A 6 -9.35 -27.88 19.35
N PRO A 7 -10.22 -26.86 19.49
CA PRO A 7 -11.25 -26.66 18.50
C PRO A 7 -10.53 -26.42 17.17
N ASP A 8 -10.99 -27.16 16.18
CA ASP A 8 -10.72 -26.96 14.77
C ASP A 8 -10.69 -25.45 14.50
N LEU A 9 -9.48 -24.88 14.41
CA LEU A 9 -9.35 -23.55 13.86
C LEU A 9 -9.75 -23.77 12.41
N ASP A 10 -10.96 -23.35 12.05
CA ASP A 10 -11.44 -23.15 10.69
C ASP A 10 -10.36 -22.37 9.90
N LEU A 11 -9.36 -23.10 9.38
CA LEU A 11 -8.31 -22.60 8.50
C LEU A 11 -8.84 -22.43 7.06
N GLU A 12 -10.16 -22.41 6.88
CA GLU A 12 -10.82 -22.35 5.57
C GLU A 12 -11.22 -20.92 5.16
N HIS A 13 -10.91 -19.89 5.97
CA HIS A 13 -11.22 -18.48 5.63
C HIS A 13 -10.00 -17.55 5.45
N ALA A 14 -8.78 -18.08 5.52
CA ALA A 14 -7.56 -17.27 5.44
C ALA A 14 -7.16 -16.86 4.00
N GLY A 15 -8.02 -17.08 3.00
CA GLY A 15 -7.72 -16.81 1.58
C GLY A 15 -8.21 -15.46 1.05
N ASP A 16 -9.29 -14.91 1.60
CA ASP A 16 -9.91 -13.65 1.13
C ASP A 16 -9.37 -12.40 1.84
N ASP A 17 -8.92 -12.53 3.09
CA ASP A 17 -8.52 -11.39 3.94
C ASP A 17 -7.21 -10.72 3.49
N TRP A 18 -6.23 -11.51 3.03
CA TRP A 18 -4.95 -10.99 2.53
C TRP A 18 -5.13 -10.11 1.29
N ASN A 19 -6.05 -10.46 0.40
CA ASN A 19 -6.35 -9.65 -0.78
C ASN A 19 -7.05 -8.35 -0.39
N ALA A 20 -7.95 -8.39 0.61
CA ALA A 20 -8.59 -7.20 1.14
C ALA A 20 -7.58 -6.24 1.81
N GLU A 21 -6.64 -6.76 2.60
CA GLU A 21 -5.58 -5.95 3.20
C GLU A 21 -4.67 -5.32 2.13
N GLU A 22 -4.26 -6.09 1.11
CA GLU A 22 -3.47 -5.56 0.00
C GLU A 22 -4.18 -4.44 -0.77
N VAL A 23 -5.48 -4.58 -1.00
CA VAL A 23 -6.31 -3.52 -1.62
C VAL A 23 -6.36 -2.27 -0.74
N LEU A 24 -6.59 -2.42 0.57
CA LEU A 24 -6.62 -1.29 1.51
C LEU A 24 -5.26 -0.57 1.59
N VAL A 25 -4.16 -1.33 1.60
CA VAL A 25 -2.81 -0.77 1.57
C VAL A 25 -2.55 -0.03 0.26
N GLN A 26 -2.99 -0.58 -0.88
CA GLN A 26 -2.88 0.09 -2.17
C GLN A 26 -3.66 1.41 -2.20
N GLU A 27 -4.93 1.41 -1.76
CA GLU A 27 -5.75 2.62 -1.68
C GLU A 27 -5.11 3.67 -0.77
N TRP A 28 -4.57 3.23 0.38
CA TRP A 28 -3.88 4.12 1.31
C TRP A 28 -2.62 4.73 0.70
N ARG A 29 -1.82 3.96 -0.05
CA ARG A 29 -0.64 4.45 -0.77
C ARG A 29 -1.01 5.45 -1.86
N ALA A 30 -2.07 5.17 -2.63
CA ALA A 30 -2.58 6.09 -3.63
C ALA A 30 -3.02 7.42 -2.98
N GLU A 31 -3.69 7.37 -1.83
CA GLU A 31 -4.07 8.56 -1.07
C GLU A 31 -2.84 9.37 -0.62
N GLN A 32 -1.77 8.70 -0.16
CA GLN A 32 -0.53 9.42 0.21
C GLN A 32 0.11 10.12 -0.99
N LEU A 33 0.18 9.45 -2.15
CA LEU A 33 0.72 10.03 -3.38
C LEU A 33 -0.10 11.24 -3.84
N TRP A 34 -1.42 11.15 -3.79
CA TRP A 34 -2.30 12.27 -4.13
C TRP A 34 -2.08 13.47 -3.21
N ARG A 35 -1.93 13.25 -1.90
CA ARG A 35 -1.64 14.30 -0.92
C ARG A 35 -0.26 14.97 -1.12
N LEU A 36 0.69 14.28 -1.75
CA LEU A 36 1.99 14.83 -2.15
C LEU A 36 1.90 15.69 -3.42
N GLY A 37 0.74 15.74 -4.09
CA GLY A 37 0.51 16.52 -5.30
C GLY A 37 0.62 15.71 -6.60
N VAL A 38 0.65 14.38 -6.52
CA VAL A 38 0.57 13.51 -7.70
C VAL A 38 -0.88 13.47 -8.21
N PRO A 39 -1.15 13.59 -9.52
CA PRO A 39 -2.49 13.43 -10.07
C PRO A 39 -3.11 12.08 -9.67
N ARG A 40 -4.40 12.07 -9.30
CA ARG A 40 -5.07 10.87 -8.76
C ARG A 40 -4.91 9.63 -9.65
N ALA A 41 -5.09 9.80 -10.96
CA ALA A 41 -4.93 8.70 -11.93
C ALA A 41 -3.52 8.07 -11.91
N LEU A 42 -2.48 8.88 -11.67
CA LEU A 42 -1.10 8.39 -11.53
C LEU A 42 -0.86 7.80 -10.13
N ALA A 43 -1.42 8.42 -9.09
CA ALA A 43 -1.35 7.90 -7.74
C ALA A 43 -1.92 6.48 -7.64
N ASP A 44 -3.10 6.23 -8.22
CA ASP A 44 -3.71 4.90 -8.26
C ASP A 44 -2.88 3.92 -9.10
N ALA A 45 -2.35 4.38 -10.24
CA ALA A 45 -1.55 3.55 -11.15
C ALA A 45 -0.20 3.14 -10.56
N PHE A 46 0.43 4.01 -9.75
CA PHE A 46 1.78 3.79 -9.21
C PHE A 46 1.80 3.35 -7.74
N ALA A 47 0.66 3.30 -7.05
CA ALA A 47 0.56 2.98 -5.61
C ALA A 47 1.31 1.72 -5.17
N ASN A 48 1.42 0.70 -6.04
CA ASN A 48 2.13 -0.55 -5.75
C ASN A 48 3.51 -0.66 -6.42
N PHE A 49 3.88 0.32 -7.24
CA PHE A 49 5.11 0.27 -8.03
C PHE A 49 6.20 1.19 -7.49
N VAL A 50 5.86 2.18 -6.66
CA VAL A 50 6.81 3.16 -6.13
C VAL A 50 6.83 3.16 -4.61
N ASP A 51 8.00 3.43 -4.02
CA ASP A 51 8.09 3.70 -2.60
C ASP A 51 7.60 5.13 -2.31
N TRP A 52 6.41 5.23 -1.72
CA TRP A 52 5.82 6.51 -1.35
C TRP A 52 6.69 7.28 -0.35
N HIS A 53 7.46 6.62 0.52
CA HIS A 53 8.35 7.29 1.47
C HIS A 53 9.50 7.99 0.76
N GLU A 54 10.06 7.36 -0.27
CA GLU A 54 11.14 7.95 -1.06
C GLU A 54 10.63 9.16 -1.85
N LEU A 55 9.45 9.05 -2.46
CA LEU A 55 8.79 10.17 -3.12
C LEU A 55 8.54 11.31 -2.13
N ALA A 56 8.01 11.02 -0.94
CA ALA A 56 7.80 12.01 0.12
C ALA A 56 9.13 12.65 0.60
N ALA A 57 10.23 11.90 0.63
CA ALA A 57 11.54 12.45 0.96
C ALA A 57 12.04 13.42 -0.11
N LEU A 58 11.85 13.11 -1.39
CA LEU A 58 12.19 14.01 -2.50
C LEU A 58 11.33 15.28 -2.47
N VAL A 59 10.01 15.15 -2.30
CA VAL A 59 9.09 16.29 -2.23
C VAL A 59 9.43 17.22 -1.06
N ARG A 60 9.74 16.66 0.12
CA ARG A 60 10.20 17.46 1.28
C ARG A 60 11.53 18.20 1.05
N ARG A 61 12.38 17.70 0.15
CA ARG A 61 13.62 18.37 -0.27
C ARG A 61 13.38 19.47 -1.32
N GLY A 62 12.12 19.70 -1.72
CA GLY A 62 11.74 20.70 -2.72
C GLY A 62 11.67 20.15 -4.15
N CYS A 63 11.77 18.83 -4.34
CA CYS A 63 11.57 18.23 -5.66
C CYS A 63 10.09 18.33 -6.05
N PRO A 64 9.76 18.79 -7.27
CA PRO A 64 8.38 18.73 -7.76
C PRO A 64 7.83 17.30 -7.74
N PRO A 65 6.58 17.06 -7.33
CA PRO A 65 6.05 15.70 -7.15
C PRO A 65 6.06 14.85 -8.41
N MET A 66 5.84 15.46 -9.58
CA MET A 66 5.94 14.77 -10.87
C MET A 66 7.38 14.34 -11.19
N LEU A 67 8.36 15.21 -10.90
CA LEU A 67 9.76 14.85 -11.09
C LEU A 67 10.21 13.80 -10.07
N ALA A 68 9.74 13.89 -8.83
CA ALA A 68 10.00 12.89 -7.81
C ALA A 68 9.44 11.52 -8.23
N LEU A 69 8.23 11.47 -8.79
CA LEU A 69 7.64 10.25 -9.32
C LEU A 69 8.48 9.64 -10.46
N GLU A 70 8.98 10.47 -11.38
CA GLU A 70 9.86 10.02 -12.46
C GLU A 70 11.21 9.47 -11.96
N ILE A 71 11.67 9.89 -10.79
CA ILE A 71 12.92 9.40 -10.19
C ILE A 71 12.73 8.04 -9.52
N VAL A 72 11.55 7.77 -8.92
CA VAL A 72 11.31 6.57 -8.09
C VAL A 72 10.58 5.43 -8.80
N ARG A 73 10.00 5.69 -9.98
CA ARG A 73 9.31 4.67 -10.81
C ARG A 73 10.28 3.79 -11.59
#